data_AF-A0A7C2WSE2-F1
#
_entry.id   AF-A0A7C2WSE2-F1
#
_cell.length_a   1.000
_cell.length_b   1.000
_cell.length_c   1.000
_cell.angle_alpha   90.00
_cell.angle_beta   90.00
_cell.angle_gamma   90.00
#
_symmetry.space_group_name_H-M   'P 1'
#
loop_
_entity.id
_entity.type
_entity.pdbx_description
1 polymer ?
#
loop_
_entity_poly.entity_id
_entity_poly.type
_entity_poly.pdbx_seq_one_letter_code
_entity_poly.pdbx_strand_id
1 'polypeptide(L)'
;MRSASTRCFAYGVAGILFGLVVWLTLVFLNWYAPANILGSDPWWRPPKALINYPLLYDLVNDWLMFLLWLLPVLPIIVIETRASRRPELAALAVTLCWTAALVAYYALYAGTLLLGFGGPQLGVRLDQGWEAWWRGVVALRIHQMVGHDFLLYTTIALVGGPIVGWLGGQGMLLLARCWQALRPPRLHAEH
;
A
#
# COMPACT_ATOMS: atom_id res chain seq x y z
N MET A 1 -21.85 -0.42 -18.27
CA MET A 1 -20.83 -0.05 -17.26
C MET A 1 -21.46 -0.18 -15.88
N ARG A 2 -20.79 -0.83 -14.92
CA ARG A 2 -21.33 -0.93 -13.54
C ARG A 2 -21.49 0.48 -12.94
N SER A 3 -22.48 0.66 -12.06
CA SER A 3 -22.76 1.95 -11.41
C SER A 3 -21.51 2.51 -10.70
N ALA A 4 -21.46 3.83 -10.49
CA ALA A 4 -20.37 4.47 -9.75
C ALA A 4 -20.19 3.84 -8.35
N SER A 5 -21.29 3.58 -7.64
CA SER A 5 -21.30 2.94 -6.33
C SER A 5 -20.66 1.54 -6.36
N THR A 6 -20.95 0.74 -7.38
CA THR A 6 -20.35 -0.60 -7.53
C THR A 6 -18.84 -0.51 -7.76
N ARG A 7 -18.35 0.49 -8.50
CA ARG A 7 -16.92 0.68 -8.71
C ARG A 7 -16.21 1.15 -7.43
N CYS A 8 -16.78 2.13 -6.73
CA CYS A 8 -16.27 2.59 -5.44
C CYS A 8 -16.16 1.43 -4.43
N PHE A 9 -17.20 0.60 -4.33
CA PHE A 9 -17.16 -0.59 -3.49
C PHE A 9 -16.02 -1.54 -3.89
N ALA A 10 -15.87 -1.81 -5.19
CA ALA A 10 -14.79 -2.67 -5.68
C ALA A 10 -13.39 -2.11 -5.38
N TYR A 11 -13.19 -0.79 -5.45
CA TYR A 11 -11.91 -0.16 -5.10
C TYR A 11 -11.58 -0.25 -3.61
N GLY A 12 -12.58 -0.07 -2.75
CA GLY A 12 -12.43 -0.30 -1.31
C GLY A 12 -12.06 -1.76 -1.00
N VAL A 13 -12.75 -2.72 -1.62
CA VAL A 13 -12.45 -4.16 -1.46
C VAL A 13 -11.05 -4.49 -1.98
N ALA A 14 -10.65 -3.96 -3.14
CA ALA A 14 -9.30 -4.15 -3.67
C ALA A 14 -8.23 -3.62 -2.69
N GLY A 15 -8.48 -2.45 -2.09
CA GLY A 15 -7.65 -1.90 -1.02
C GLY A 15 -7.54 -2.84 0.18
N ILE A 16 -8.68 -3.29 0.72
CA ILE A 16 -8.72 -4.23 1.85
C ILE A 16 -7.90 -5.49 1.53
N LEU A 17 -8.19 -6.15 0.40
CA LEU A 17 -7.49 -7.37 -0.01
C LEU A 17 -5.98 -7.13 -0.15
N PHE A 18 -5.57 -6.00 -0.72
CA PHE A 18 -4.16 -5.63 -0.80
C PHE A 18 -3.54 -5.46 0.60
N GLY A 19 -4.19 -4.75 1.51
CA GLY A 19 -3.73 -4.60 2.90
C GLY A 19 -3.56 -5.94 3.63
N LEU A 20 -4.51 -6.87 3.43
CA LEU A 20 -4.43 -8.23 3.96
C LEU A 20 -3.23 -9.00 3.37
N VAL A 21 -3.03 -8.92 2.05
CA VAL A 21 -1.92 -9.61 1.38
C VAL A 21 -0.57 -9.05 1.83
N VAL A 22 -0.43 -7.73 1.93
CA VAL A 22 0.78 -7.08 2.45
C VAL A 22 1.05 -7.58 3.88
N TRP A 23 0.05 -7.53 4.76
CA TRP A 23 0.19 -8.04 6.13
C TRP A 23 0.62 -9.51 6.17
N LEU A 24 -0.05 -10.39 5.42
CA LEU A 24 0.27 -11.81 5.36
C LEU A 24 1.69 -12.04 4.85
N THR A 25 2.08 -11.33 3.79
CA THR A 25 3.41 -11.43 3.19
C THR A 25 4.48 -11.07 4.22
N LEU A 26 4.26 -9.98 4.95
CA LEU A 26 5.15 -9.54 6.02
C LEU A 26 5.23 -10.54 7.18
N VAL A 27 4.11 -11.18 7.55
CA VAL A 27 4.09 -12.24 8.56
C VAL A 27 4.84 -13.48 8.09
N PHE A 28 4.59 -13.95 6.86
CA PHE A 28 5.27 -15.10 6.29
C PHE A 28 6.77 -14.85 6.17
N LEU A 29 7.20 -13.68 5.68
CA LEU A 29 8.62 -13.34 5.57
C LEU A 29 9.32 -13.36 6.93
N ASN A 30 8.69 -12.84 7.99
CA ASN A 30 9.24 -12.89 9.36
C ASN A 30 9.32 -14.32 9.92
N TRP A 31 8.44 -15.23 9.49
CA TRP A 31 8.48 -16.62 9.90
C TRP A 31 9.65 -17.39 9.26
N TYR A 32 9.97 -17.10 8.00
CA TYR A 32 10.99 -17.83 7.24
C TYR A 32 12.40 -17.22 7.33
N ALA A 33 12.54 -15.94 7.70
CA ALA A 33 13.83 -15.29 7.92
C ALA A 33 14.03 -15.03 9.43
N PRO A 34 14.58 -15.99 10.20
CA PRO A 34 14.82 -15.78 11.63
C PRO A 34 15.73 -14.56 11.83
N ALA A 35 15.40 -13.75 12.86
CA ALA A 35 15.97 -12.44 13.22
C ALA A 35 17.52 -12.35 13.18
N ASN A 36 18.17 -13.50 13.23
CA ASN A 36 19.61 -13.76 13.23
C ASN A 36 20.28 -13.41 11.88
N ILE A 37 19.53 -13.33 10.77
CA ILE A 37 20.09 -13.05 9.43
C ILE A 37 19.92 -11.57 9.02
N LEU A 38 18.94 -10.87 9.61
CA LEU A 38 18.54 -9.51 9.17
C LEU A 38 18.66 -8.41 10.26
N GLY A 39 19.00 -8.76 11.50
CA GLY A 39 19.18 -7.78 12.58
C GLY A 39 17.84 -7.34 13.18
N SER A 40 17.86 -7.02 14.47
CA SER A 40 16.71 -6.66 15.32
C SER A 40 16.06 -5.30 15.00
N ASP A 41 16.35 -4.71 13.84
CA ASP A 41 15.82 -3.42 13.40
C ASP A 41 14.67 -3.63 12.41
N PRO A 42 13.76 -2.65 12.25
CA PRO A 42 12.60 -2.78 11.39
C PRO A 42 12.97 -3.38 10.02
N TRP A 43 12.30 -4.50 9.78
CA TRP A 43 12.60 -5.71 9.01
C TRP A 43 12.38 -5.52 7.49
N TRP A 44 12.53 -4.28 7.01
CA TRP A 44 12.56 -3.90 5.59
C TRP A 44 13.99 -3.74 5.07
N ARG A 45 14.98 -4.08 5.90
CA ARG A 45 16.40 -3.84 5.68
C ARG A 45 17.09 -5.11 5.13
N PRO A 46 17.46 -5.21 3.83
CA PRO A 46 18.15 -6.37 3.27
C PRO A 46 19.53 -6.59 3.92
N PRO A 47 20.14 -7.76 3.67
CA PRO A 47 21.34 -8.18 4.39
C PRO A 47 22.44 -7.12 4.35
N LYS A 48 23.15 -7.00 5.47
CA LYS A 48 24.29 -6.11 5.71
C LYS A 48 25.40 -6.13 4.63
N ALA A 49 25.33 -7.02 3.64
CA ALA A 49 26.25 -7.06 2.51
C ALA A 49 26.13 -5.86 1.54
N LEU A 50 25.00 -5.14 1.55
CA LEU A 50 24.81 -3.89 0.78
C LEU A 50 25.25 -2.60 1.52
N ILE A 51 25.78 -2.72 2.75
CA ILE A 51 26.15 -1.58 3.64
C ILE A 51 27.13 -0.59 3.02
N ASN A 52 27.89 -0.97 1.98
CA ASN A 52 28.87 -0.07 1.38
C ASN A 52 28.26 1.06 0.52
N TYR A 53 26.95 1.02 0.24
CA TYR A 53 26.26 2.07 -0.52
C TYR A 53 24.92 2.46 0.14
N PRO A 54 24.96 3.23 1.25
CA PRO A 54 23.75 3.60 1.99
C PRO A 54 22.68 4.28 1.11
N LEU A 55 23.10 5.07 0.11
CA LEU A 55 22.17 5.74 -0.81
C LEU A 55 21.46 4.76 -1.77
N LEU A 56 22.16 3.74 -2.26
CA LEU A 56 21.56 2.72 -3.13
C LEU A 56 20.64 1.80 -2.34
N TYR A 57 20.99 1.56 -1.08
CA TYR A 57 20.22 0.74 -0.16
C TYR A 57 18.87 1.38 0.20
N ASP A 58 18.87 2.65 0.60
CA ASP A 58 17.65 3.39 0.91
C ASP A 58 16.79 3.52 -0.36
N LEU A 59 17.42 3.80 -1.51
CA LEU A 59 16.72 3.89 -2.79
C LEU A 59 16.08 2.55 -3.19
N VAL A 60 16.79 1.43 -3.13
CA VAL A 60 16.23 0.15 -3.60
C VAL A 60 15.10 -0.32 -2.69
N ASN A 61 15.24 -0.16 -1.37
CA ASN A 61 14.20 -0.64 -0.44
C ASN A 61 12.96 0.23 -0.43
N ASP A 62 13.12 1.54 -0.30
CA ASP A 62 11.98 2.45 -0.19
C ASP A 62 11.20 2.50 -1.51
N TRP A 63 11.91 2.43 -2.65
CA TRP A 63 11.25 2.45 -3.95
C TRP A 63 10.58 1.12 -4.30
N LEU A 64 11.15 -0.04 -3.93
CA LEU A 64 10.46 -1.32 -4.15
C LEU A 64 9.17 -1.39 -3.34
N MET A 65 9.17 -0.89 -2.10
CA MET A 65 7.95 -0.78 -1.31
C MET A 65 6.95 0.16 -1.98
N PHE A 66 7.38 1.33 -2.45
CA PHE A 66 6.50 2.23 -3.17
C PHE A 66 5.90 1.59 -4.44
N LEU A 67 6.70 0.88 -5.23
CA LEU A 67 6.26 0.15 -6.42
C LEU A 67 5.22 -0.94 -6.09
N LEU A 68 5.40 -1.65 -4.98
CA LEU A 68 4.42 -2.63 -4.50
C LEU A 68 3.08 -1.97 -4.18
N TRP A 69 3.09 -0.75 -3.63
CA TRP A 69 1.87 0.01 -3.34
C TRP A 69 1.22 0.64 -4.58
N LEU A 70 1.94 0.73 -5.71
CA LEU A 70 1.36 1.14 -7.00
C LEU A 70 0.58 0.01 -7.69
N LEU A 71 0.96 -1.25 -7.47
CA LEU A 71 0.35 -2.44 -8.09
C LEU A 71 -1.19 -2.47 -8.03
N PRO A 72 -1.86 -2.27 -6.87
CA PRO A 72 -3.32 -2.30 -6.81
C PRO A 72 -3.98 -1.06 -7.45
N VAL A 73 -3.27 0.07 -7.54
CA VAL A 73 -3.87 1.34 -7.96
C VAL A 73 -3.74 1.61 -9.46
N LEU A 74 -2.73 1.07 -10.13
CA LEU A 74 -2.61 1.15 -11.59
C LEU A 74 -3.87 0.65 -12.34
N PRO A 75 -4.42 -0.56 -12.07
CA PRO A 75 -5.65 -0.99 -12.73
C PRO A 75 -6.85 -0.11 -12.35
N ILE A 76 -6.90 0.41 -11.12
CA ILE A 76 -7.98 1.32 -10.67
C ILE A 76 -7.96 2.61 -11.48
N ILE A 77 -6.78 3.23 -11.64
CA ILE A 77 -6.58 4.43 -12.45
C ILE A 77 -7.04 4.17 -13.89
N VAL A 78 -6.61 3.05 -14.49
CA VAL A 78 -6.98 2.70 -15.86
C VAL A 78 -8.48 2.51 -16.00
N ILE A 79 -9.11 1.76 -15.09
CA ILE A 79 -10.55 1.47 -15.16
C ILE A 79 -11.36 2.76 -14.95
N GLU A 80 -11.08 3.54 -13.90
CA GLU A 80 -11.86 4.72 -13.57
C GLU A 80 -11.68 5.83 -14.62
N THR A 81 -10.45 6.04 -15.09
CA THR A 81 -10.18 7.05 -16.12
C THR A 81 -10.85 6.70 -17.44
N ARG A 82 -10.91 5.41 -17.82
CA ARG A 82 -11.66 4.98 -19.02
C ARG A 82 -13.16 5.18 -18.86
N ALA A 83 -13.70 4.89 -17.68
CA ALA A 83 -15.12 4.94 -17.41
C ALA A 83 -15.64 6.37 -17.31
N SER A 84 -14.89 7.26 -16.64
CA SER A 84 -15.36 8.61 -16.30
C SER A 84 -14.75 9.72 -17.14
N ARG A 85 -13.57 9.49 -17.73
CA ARG A 85 -12.74 10.52 -18.37
C ARG A 85 -12.38 11.69 -17.44
N ARG A 86 -12.43 11.48 -16.11
CA ARG A 86 -12.18 12.50 -15.09
C ARG A 86 -11.04 12.06 -14.17
N PRO A 87 -9.86 12.71 -14.22
CA PRO A 87 -8.73 12.35 -13.37
C PRO A 87 -9.03 12.56 -11.88
N GLU A 88 -9.98 13.43 -11.53
CA GLU A 88 -10.43 13.65 -10.15
C GLU A 88 -11.08 12.41 -9.55
N LEU A 89 -11.83 11.64 -10.36
CA LEU A 89 -12.43 10.40 -9.90
C LEU A 89 -11.40 9.28 -9.74
N ALA A 90 -10.35 9.27 -10.57
CA ALA A 90 -9.20 8.38 -10.36
C ALA A 90 -8.45 8.74 -9.06
N ALA A 91 -8.26 10.03 -8.78
CA ALA A 91 -7.68 10.52 -7.52
C ALA A 91 -8.46 10.00 -6.29
N LEU A 92 -9.79 10.16 -6.30
CA LEU A 92 -10.64 9.65 -5.21
C LEU A 92 -10.61 8.12 -5.11
N ALA A 93 -10.62 7.41 -6.23
CA ALA A 93 -10.57 5.94 -6.25
C ALA A 93 -9.27 5.39 -5.67
N VAL A 94 -8.12 6.01 -6.01
CA VAL A 94 -6.81 5.65 -5.47
C VAL A 94 -6.73 5.96 -3.97
N THR A 95 -7.22 7.13 -3.56
CA THR A 95 -7.27 7.52 -2.14
C THR A 95 -8.08 6.52 -1.31
N LEU A 96 -9.26 6.14 -1.83
CA LEU A 96 -10.13 5.14 -1.19
C LEU A 96 -9.41 3.79 -1.08
N CYS A 97 -8.78 3.32 -2.16
CA CYS A 97 -8.04 2.06 -2.17
C CYS A 97 -6.91 2.04 -1.14
N TRP A 98 -6.06 3.07 -1.12
CA TRP A 98 -4.94 3.16 -0.19
C TRP A 98 -5.40 3.30 1.26
N THR A 99 -6.43 4.10 1.52
CA THR A 99 -7.00 4.25 2.87
C THR A 99 -7.59 2.93 3.35
N ALA A 100 -8.34 2.22 2.49
CA ALA A 100 -8.91 0.92 2.83
C ALA A 100 -7.83 -0.14 3.08
N ALA A 101 -6.74 -0.12 2.31
CA ALA A 101 -5.57 -0.98 2.53
C ALA A 101 -4.90 -0.70 3.88
N LEU A 102 -4.67 0.58 4.19
CA LEU A 102 -4.06 1.00 5.44
C LEU A 102 -4.92 0.61 6.65
N VAL A 103 -6.23 0.87 6.59
CA VAL A 103 -7.17 0.46 7.64
C VAL A 103 -7.14 -1.05 7.84
N ALA A 104 -7.23 -1.83 6.75
CA ALA A 104 -7.18 -3.30 6.85
C ALA A 104 -5.85 -3.79 7.46
N TYR A 105 -4.72 -3.23 7.00
CA TYR A 105 -3.38 -3.57 7.48
C TYR A 105 -3.23 -3.35 8.99
N TYR A 106 -3.61 -2.16 9.48
CA TYR A 106 -3.50 -1.84 10.91
C TYR A 106 -4.60 -2.50 11.75
N ALA A 107 -5.80 -2.71 11.21
CA ALA A 107 -6.86 -3.45 11.89
C ALA A 107 -6.44 -4.90 12.18
N LEU A 108 -5.67 -5.53 11.29
CA LEU A 108 -5.12 -6.86 11.55
C LEU A 108 -4.13 -6.85 12.71
N TYR A 109 -3.17 -5.92 12.76
CA TYR A 109 -2.26 -5.81 13.91
C TYR A 109 -3.00 -5.54 15.22
N ALA A 110 -4.00 -4.65 15.19
CA ALA A 110 -4.84 -4.41 16.36
C ALA A 110 -5.59 -5.68 16.77
N GLY A 111 -6.16 -6.41 15.81
CA GLY A 111 -6.86 -7.66 16.04
C GLY A 111 -5.98 -8.74 16.66
N THR A 112 -4.77 -8.97 16.12
CA THR A 112 -3.86 -9.98 16.68
C THR A 112 -3.41 -9.60 18.10
N LEU A 113 -3.14 -8.31 18.33
CA LEU A 113 -2.80 -7.80 19.66
C LEU A 113 -3.94 -8.01 20.66
N LEU A 114 -5.19 -7.74 20.27
CA LEU A 114 -6.38 -7.99 21.10
C LEU A 114 -6.60 -9.48 21.40
N LEU A 115 -6.22 -10.37 20.48
CA LEU A 115 -6.26 -11.82 20.69
C LEU A 115 -5.11 -12.34 21.58
N GLY A 116 -4.22 -11.46 22.06
CA GLY A 116 -3.10 -11.84 22.92
C GLY A 116 -1.84 -12.25 22.15
N PHE A 117 -1.82 -12.08 20.83
CA PHE A 117 -0.68 -12.42 19.97
C PHE A 117 -0.24 -11.19 19.18
N GLY A 118 0.73 -10.44 19.67
CA GLY A 118 1.35 -9.34 18.91
C GLY A 118 2.12 -9.80 17.67
N GLY A 119 2.29 -11.12 17.51
CA GLY A 119 3.12 -11.68 16.45
C GLY A 119 4.61 -11.43 16.67
N PRO A 120 5.47 -12.04 15.83
CA PRO A 120 6.92 -11.86 15.91
C PRO A 120 7.35 -10.39 15.74
N GLN A 121 6.57 -9.60 14.99
CA GLN A 121 6.92 -8.20 14.69
C GLN A 121 6.70 -7.24 15.85
N LEU A 122 5.67 -7.47 16.67
CA LEU A 122 5.42 -6.62 17.83
C LEU A 122 6.16 -7.13 19.07
N GLY A 123 6.61 -8.39 19.07
CA GLY A 123 7.35 -8.99 20.19
C GLY A 123 6.54 -9.14 21.48
N VAL A 124 5.22 -8.94 21.43
CA VAL A 124 4.31 -9.00 22.58
C VAL A 124 3.47 -10.26 22.51
N ARG A 125 3.46 -11.08 23.57
CA ARG A 125 2.64 -12.30 23.62
C ARG A 125 2.05 -12.54 25.00
N LEU A 126 0.79 -12.96 25.04
CA LEU A 126 0.05 -13.18 26.28
C LEU A 126 0.52 -14.41 27.05
N ASP A 127 1.14 -15.38 26.36
CA ASP A 127 1.75 -16.57 26.98
C ASP A 127 2.97 -16.24 27.86
N GLN A 128 3.50 -15.02 27.77
CA GLN A 128 4.54 -14.49 28.67
C GLN A 128 3.97 -13.92 29.99
N GLY A 129 2.64 -13.97 30.17
CA GLY A 129 1.92 -13.47 31.35
C GLY A 129 1.29 -12.10 31.13
N TRP A 130 0.17 -11.85 31.83
CA TRP A 130 -0.66 -10.65 31.69
C TRP A 130 0.13 -9.34 31.88
N GLU A 131 0.99 -9.26 32.90
CA GLU A 131 1.80 -8.07 33.18
C GLU A 131 2.88 -7.80 32.13
N ALA A 132 3.49 -8.87 31.58
CA ALA A 132 4.48 -8.75 30.51
C ALA A 132 3.80 -8.29 29.21
N TRP A 133 2.65 -8.89 28.88
CA TRP A 133 1.83 -8.50 27.74
C TRP A 133 1.40 -7.04 27.83
N TRP A 134 0.84 -6.60 28.96
CA TRP A 134 0.36 -5.21 29.14
C TRP A 134 1.51 -4.20 29.04
N ARG A 135 2.67 -4.50 29.66
CA ARG A 135 3.86 -3.66 29.52
C ARG A 135 4.33 -3.56 28.07
N GLY A 136 4.29 -4.67 27.32
CA GLY A 136 4.58 -4.70 25.89
C GLY A 136 3.61 -3.84 25.07
N VAL A 137 2.30 -3.97 25.29
CA VAL A 137 1.27 -3.17 24.62
C VAL A 137 1.46 -1.67 24.89
N VAL A 138 1.72 -1.30 26.15
CA VAL A 138 2.00 0.09 26.53
C VAL A 138 3.30 0.59 25.91
N ALA A 139 4.34 -0.24 25.87
CA ALA A 139 5.61 0.10 25.22
C ALA A 139 5.44 0.35 23.72
N LEU A 140 4.61 -0.42 23.01
CA LEU A 140 4.28 -0.18 21.59
C LEU A 140 3.58 1.16 21.37
N ARG A 141 2.78 1.62 22.35
CA ARG A 141 2.13 2.94 22.31
C ARG A 141 3.14 4.08 22.50
N ILE A 142 4.21 3.84 23.26
CA ILE A 142 5.19 4.87 23.67
C ILE A 142 6.40 4.91 22.70
N HIS A 143 6.87 3.76 22.24
CA HIS A 143 7.93 3.66 21.25
C HIS A 143 7.38 3.76 19.83
N GLN A 144 7.12 5.00 19.43
CA GLN A 144 7.19 5.60 18.07
C GLN A 144 6.66 4.83 16.84
N MET A 145 6.82 3.52 16.68
CA MET A 145 6.46 2.76 15.47
C MET A 145 4.97 2.90 15.11
N VAL A 146 4.03 2.51 15.98
CA VAL A 146 2.62 2.46 15.53
C VAL A 146 2.03 3.85 15.30
N GLY A 147 2.32 4.82 16.18
CA GLY A 147 1.78 6.17 16.05
C GLY A 147 2.42 6.97 14.92
N HIS A 148 3.75 6.94 14.80
CA HIS A 148 4.46 7.67 13.75
C HIS A 148 4.19 7.04 12.39
N ASP A 149 4.31 5.72 12.26
CA ASP A 149 4.13 5.04 10.98
C ASP A 149 2.67 5.14 10.52
N PHE A 150 1.70 4.97 11.44
CA PHE A 150 0.29 5.14 11.08
C PHE A 150 0.01 6.55 10.55
N LEU A 151 0.52 7.59 11.22
CA LEU A 151 0.33 8.98 10.77
C LEU A 151 1.05 9.25 9.45
N LEU A 152 2.28 8.77 9.30
CA LEU A 152 3.07 8.91 8.09
C LEU A 152 2.35 8.26 6.90
N TYR A 153 1.98 6.97 7.03
CA TYR A 153 1.31 6.24 5.96
C TYR A 153 -0.12 6.74 5.72
N THR A 154 -0.81 7.25 6.75
CA THR A 154 -2.11 7.92 6.56
C THR A 154 -1.93 9.20 5.73
N THR A 155 -0.87 9.97 5.99
CA THR A 155 -0.54 11.15 5.19
C THR A 155 -0.22 10.75 3.75
N ILE A 156 0.57 9.69 3.53
CA ILE A 156 0.86 9.15 2.19
C ILE A 156 -0.43 8.70 1.50
N ALA A 157 -1.33 8.03 2.19
CA ALA A 157 -2.61 7.58 1.63
C ALA A 157 -3.50 8.77 1.21
N LEU A 158 -3.63 9.77 2.08
CA LEU A 158 -4.52 10.91 1.89
C LEU A 158 -3.96 12.01 0.97
N VAL A 159 -2.64 12.17 0.88
CA VAL A 159 -1.98 13.18 0.05
C VAL A 159 -1.42 12.55 -1.22
N GLY A 160 -0.68 11.44 -1.08
CA GLY A 160 -0.12 10.70 -2.20
C GLY A 160 -1.20 10.05 -3.05
N GLY A 161 -2.28 9.54 -2.46
CA GLY A 161 -3.38 8.89 -3.19
C GLY A 161 -4.01 9.80 -4.24
N PRO A 162 -4.44 11.03 -3.87
CA PRO A 162 -4.94 11.99 -4.84
C PRO A 162 -3.92 12.37 -5.91
N ILE A 163 -2.66 12.61 -5.53
CA ILE A 163 -1.59 12.99 -6.46
C ILE A 163 -1.35 11.89 -7.50
N VAL A 164 -1.15 10.65 -7.05
CA VAL A 164 -0.89 9.49 -7.91
C VAL A 164 -2.09 9.20 -8.81
N GLY A 165 -3.30 9.23 -8.27
CA GLY A 165 -4.50 8.98 -9.05
C GLY A 165 -4.78 10.06 -10.09
N TRP A 166 -4.58 11.34 -9.74
CA TRP A 166 -4.75 12.45 -10.68
C TRP A 166 -3.69 12.43 -11.79
N LEU A 167 -2.40 12.31 -11.43
CA LEU A 167 -1.30 12.25 -12.41
C LEU A 167 -1.44 11.04 -13.33
N GLY A 168 -1.78 9.87 -12.78
CA GLY A 168 -2.02 8.66 -13.57
C GLY A 168 -3.23 8.81 -14.51
N GLY A 169 -4.31 9.43 -14.05
CA GLY A 169 -5.47 9.73 -14.88
C GLY A 169 -5.15 10.71 -16.02
N GLN A 170 -4.41 11.78 -15.72
CA GLN A 170 -3.96 12.75 -16.73
C GLN A 170 -3.04 12.10 -17.76
N GLY A 171 -2.04 11.34 -17.30
CA GLY A 171 -1.13 10.60 -18.19
C GLY A 171 -1.90 9.67 -19.13
N MET A 172 -2.90 8.96 -18.63
CA MET A 172 -3.73 8.09 -19.46
C MET A 172 -4.54 8.86 -20.51
N LEU A 173 -5.12 10.01 -20.16
CA LEU A 173 -5.86 10.84 -21.11
C LEU A 173 -4.95 11.44 -22.18
N LEU A 174 -3.75 11.88 -21.80
CA LEU A 174 -2.73 12.36 -22.74
C LEU A 174 -2.31 11.26 -23.72
N LEU A 175 -2.00 10.06 -23.22
CA LEU A 175 -1.67 8.90 -24.06
C LEU A 175 -2.82 8.57 -25.04
N ALA A 176 -4.07 8.63 -24.58
CA ALA A 176 -5.22 8.40 -25.44
C ALA A 176 -5.35 9.45 -26.57
N ARG A 177 -5.05 10.72 -26.30
CA ARG A 177 -5.06 11.80 -27.30
C ARG A 177 -3.92 11.65 -28.29
N CYS A 178 -2.70 11.39 -27.82
CA CYS A 178 -1.54 11.13 -28.69
C CYS A 178 -1.80 9.95 -29.61
N TRP A 179 -2.38 8.87 -29.07
CA TRP A 179 -2.74 7.69 -29.85
C TRP A 179 -3.78 7.98 -30.94
N GLN A 180 -4.76 8.84 -30.65
CA GLN A 180 -5.76 9.25 -31.65
C GLN A 180 -5.14 10.13 -32.75
N ALA A 181 -4.21 11.03 -32.39
CA ALA A 181 -3.51 11.87 -33.36
C ALA A 181 -2.58 11.07 -34.30
N LEU A 182 -2.02 9.96 -33.82
CA LEU A 182 -1.17 9.06 -34.61
C LEU A 182 -1.95 8.09 -35.51
N ARG A 183 -3.27 7.96 -35.33
CA ARG A 183 -4.06 7.08 -36.21
C ARG A 183 -4.25 7.79 -37.55
N PRO A 184 -3.90 7.14 -38.69
CA PRO A 184 -4.18 7.71 -40.00
C PRO A 184 -5.69 7.97 -40.12
N PRO A 185 -6.10 9.07 -40.79
CA PRO A 185 -7.51 9.32 -41.05
C PRO A 185 -8.08 8.07 -41.69
N ARG A 186 -9.19 7.55 -41.14
CA ARG A 186 -9.91 6.46 -41.79
C ARG A 186 -10.30 7.02 -43.15
N LEU A 187 -9.63 6.53 -44.21
CA LEU A 187 -10.07 6.75 -45.57
C LEU A 187 -11.51 6.26 -45.58
N HIS A 188 -12.45 7.21 -45.61
CA HIS A 188 -13.84 6.90 -45.84
C HIS A 188 -13.83 6.19 -47.19
N ALA A 189 -14.09 4.88 -47.17
CA ALA A 189 -14.33 4.13 -48.38
C ALA A 189 -15.59 4.72 -48.98
N GLU A 190 -15.40 5.65 -49.92
CA GLU A 190 -16.44 6.13 -50.80
C GLU A 190 -16.94 4.91 -51.59
N HIS A 191 -18.17 4.51 -51.30
CA HIS A 191 -18.97 3.59 -52.10
C HIS A 191 -20.00 4.41 -52.88
#